data_AF-A0A6N2KB77-F1
#
_entry.id   AF-A0A6N2KB77-F1
#
_cell.length_a   1.000
_cell.length_b   1.000
_cell.length_c   1.000
_cell.angle_alpha   90.00
_cell.angle_beta   90.00
_cell.angle_gamma   90.00
#
_symmetry.space_group_name_H-M   'P 1'
#
loop_
_entity.id
_entity.type
_entity.pdbx_description
1 polymer ?
#
loop_
_entity_poly.entity_id
_entity_poly.type
_entity_poly.pdbx_seq_one_letter_code
_entity_poly.pdbx_strand_id
1 'polypeptide(L)'
;MTGVLLLLFLSWAVTVAADVDCTTVTGFFTACSTFITHGTPDPLPGSPCCDSMMSLNMIAESGNERRFICQCFMELITTYNPNATAIATLPGFCGLSLGFILDPDTDCSS
;
A
#
# COMPACT_ATOMS: atom_id res chain seq x y z
N MET A 1 -54.22 4.06 -5.78
CA MET A 1 -53.78 5.44 -6.03
C MET A 1 -53.20 5.93 -4.71
N THR A 2 -51.95 5.64 -4.39
CA THR A 2 -50.68 6.27 -4.83
C THR A 2 -49.60 5.17 -4.83
N GLY A 3 -48.81 4.91 -5.87
CA GLY A 3 -48.22 5.83 -6.82
C GLY A 3 -46.70 5.72 -6.67
N VAL A 4 -46.05 5.10 -7.67
CA VAL A 4 -44.63 5.26 -8.02
C VAL A 4 -43.66 4.55 -7.05
N LEU A 5 -43.10 3.36 -7.35
CA LEU A 5 -42.17 3.07 -8.45
C LEU A 5 -41.04 4.12 -8.57
N LEU A 6 -40.19 4.24 -7.55
CA LEU A 6 -38.87 4.88 -7.68
C LEU A 6 -37.87 4.00 -6.94
N LEU A 7 -37.28 3.01 -7.62
CA LEU A 7 -35.93 3.15 -8.18
C LEU A 7 -34.91 3.59 -7.14
N LEU A 8 -34.56 2.68 -6.21
CA LEU A 8 -33.24 2.70 -5.58
C LEU A 8 -32.57 1.35 -5.85
N PHE A 9 -32.30 1.15 -7.14
CA PHE A 9 -31.12 0.43 -7.59
C PHE A 9 -29.89 1.22 -7.12
N LEU A 10 -29.61 1.18 -5.82
CA LEU A 10 -28.24 1.34 -5.37
C LEU A 10 -27.67 -0.07 -5.41
N SER A 11 -27.41 -0.52 -6.63
CA SER A 11 -26.33 -1.44 -6.89
C SER A 11 -25.11 -0.85 -6.21
N TRP A 12 -24.87 -1.27 -4.97
CA TRP A 12 -23.53 -1.30 -4.44
C TRP A 12 -22.81 -2.27 -5.37
N ALA A 13 -22.32 -1.74 -6.48
CA ALA A 13 -21.08 -2.19 -7.02
C ALA A 13 -20.07 -1.89 -5.91
N VAL A 14 -20.04 -2.77 -4.90
CA VAL A 14 -18.78 -3.11 -4.27
C VAL A 14 -17.99 -3.62 -5.46
N THR A 15 -17.26 -2.71 -6.09
CA THR A 15 -16.11 -3.06 -6.88
C THR A 15 -15.21 -3.74 -5.87
N VAL A 16 -15.42 -5.03 -5.69
CA VAL A 16 -14.37 -5.91 -5.21
C VAL A 16 -13.39 -5.89 -6.38
N ALA A 17 -12.55 -4.86 -6.41
CA ALA A 17 -11.25 -5.03 -7.01
C ALA A 17 -10.73 -6.33 -6.39
N ALA A 18 -10.24 -7.25 -7.22
CA ALA A 18 -9.67 -8.49 -6.74
C ALA A 18 -8.49 -8.09 -5.84
N ASP A 19 -8.80 -7.98 -4.55
CA ASP A 19 -8.06 -7.16 -3.62
C ASP A 19 -6.91 -8.03 -3.15
N VAL A 20 -5.68 -7.65 -3.48
CA VAL A 20 -4.61 -7.97 -2.55
C VAL A 20 -4.88 -7.34 -1.19
N ASP A 21 -5.90 -6.52 -0.98
CA ASP A 21 -6.31 -5.91 0.27
C ASP A 21 -5.15 -5.13 0.86
N CYS A 22 -5.32 -3.82 1.01
CA CYS A 22 -4.28 -3.02 1.64
C CYS A 22 -3.96 -3.55 3.06
N THR A 23 -4.77 -4.47 3.64
CA THR A 23 -4.41 -5.33 4.77
C THR A 23 -3.15 -6.19 4.57
N THR A 24 -2.91 -6.75 3.39
CA THR A 24 -1.67 -7.50 3.09
C THR A 24 -0.48 -6.55 3.08
N VAL A 25 -0.62 -5.40 2.40
CA VAL A 25 0.41 -4.34 2.32
C VAL A 25 0.74 -3.80 3.72
N THR A 26 -0.27 -3.42 4.50
CA THR A 26 -0.14 -3.02 5.91
C THR A 26 0.44 -4.12 6.80
N GLY A 27 0.15 -5.38 6.50
CA GLY A 27 0.75 -6.55 7.16
C GLY A 27 2.27 -6.54 7.04
N PHE A 28 2.82 -6.26 5.86
CA PHE A 28 4.28 -6.13 5.68
C PHE A 28 4.85 -4.94 6.45
N PHE A 29 4.12 -3.82 6.51
CA PHE A 29 4.50 -2.67 7.31
C PHE A 29 4.48 -2.94 8.81
N THR A 30 3.70 -3.91 9.28
CA THR A 30 3.66 -4.28 10.71
C THR A 30 5.03 -4.75 11.19
N ALA A 31 5.77 -5.51 10.37
CA ALA A 31 7.14 -5.93 10.65
C ALA A 31 8.15 -4.74 10.70
N CYS A 32 7.77 -3.61 10.09
CA CYS A 32 8.56 -2.40 9.98
C CYS A 32 8.05 -1.26 10.90
N SER A 33 7.01 -1.53 11.69
CA SER A 33 6.27 -0.53 12.48
C SER A 33 7.15 0.28 13.41
N THR A 34 8.18 -0.33 14.02
CA THR A 34 9.16 0.37 14.87
C THR A 34 9.86 1.49 14.11
N PHE A 35 10.40 1.21 12.93
CA PHE A 35 11.07 2.22 12.11
C PHE A 35 10.08 3.25 11.59
N ILE A 36 8.90 2.83 11.14
CA ILE A 36 7.86 3.75 10.66
C ILE A 36 7.46 4.74 11.75
N THR A 37 7.32 4.27 12.99
CA THR A 37 6.83 5.07 14.11
C THR A 37 7.92 5.93 14.75
N HIS A 38 9.14 5.41 14.86
CA HIS A 38 10.24 6.06 15.58
C HIS A 38 11.33 6.62 14.67
N GLY A 39 11.29 6.33 13.36
CA GLY A 39 12.33 6.66 12.39
C GLY A 39 13.66 5.94 12.62
N THR A 40 13.78 5.10 13.66
CA THR A 40 15.02 4.43 14.06
C THR A 40 14.73 3.12 14.81
N PRO A 41 15.67 2.15 14.82
CA PRO A 41 16.85 2.07 13.96
C PRO A 41 16.47 1.79 12.50
N ASP A 42 17.32 2.20 11.57
CA ASP A 42 17.12 1.97 10.13
C ASP A 42 17.06 0.46 9.84
N PRO A 43 16.09 0.00 9.02
CA PRO A 43 15.98 -1.41 8.69
C PRO A 43 17.13 -1.81 7.77
N LEU A 44 17.85 -2.87 8.15
CA LEU A 44 18.95 -3.41 7.36
C LEU A 44 18.46 -4.58 6.48
N PRO A 45 19.06 -4.81 5.30
CA PRO A 45 18.81 -6.01 4.51
C PRO A 45 19.02 -7.28 5.34
N GLY A 46 18.10 -8.24 5.26
CA GLY A 46 18.08 -9.45 6.09
C GLY A 46 17.43 -9.28 7.47
N SER A 47 16.87 -8.10 7.77
CA SER A 47 15.96 -7.92 8.90
C SER A 47 14.56 -8.47 8.55
N PRO A 48 13.75 -8.88 9.55
CA PRO A 48 12.38 -9.35 9.29
C PRO A 48 11.50 -8.31 8.59
N CYS A 49 11.78 -7.02 8.80
CA CYS A 49 11.14 -5.94 8.06
C CYS A 49 11.49 -5.99 6.55
N CYS A 50 12.78 -6.08 6.22
CA CYS A 50 13.21 -6.12 4.83
C CYS A 50 12.82 -7.42 4.11
N ASP A 51 12.81 -8.56 4.80
CA ASP A 51 12.34 -9.83 4.22
C ASP A 51 10.84 -9.78 3.88
N SER A 52 10.06 -9.11 4.74
CA SER A 52 8.64 -8.83 4.49
C SER A 52 8.46 -7.92 3.28
N MET A 53 9.23 -6.83 3.19
CA MET A 53 9.19 -5.90 2.06
C MET A 53 9.66 -6.56 0.75
N MET A 54 10.63 -7.48 0.81
CA MET A 54 11.10 -8.24 -0.36
C MET A 54 9.97 -9.14 -0.90
N SER A 55 9.21 -9.76 0.00
CA SER A 55 8.03 -10.55 -0.38
C SER A 55 6.99 -9.69 -1.09
N LEU A 56 6.74 -8.47 -0.59
CA LEU A 56 5.87 -7.50 -1.27
C LEU A 56 6.42 -7.07 -2.63
N ASN A 57 7.74 -6.86 -2.74
CA ASN A 57 8.38 -6.49 -4.00
C ASN A 57 8.19 -7.58 -5.08
N MET A 58 8.33 -8.86 -4.72
CA MET A 58 8.07 -9.98 -5.63
C MET A 58 6.61 -10.02 -6.10
N ILE A 59 5.66 -9.62 -5.25
CA ILE A 59 4.25 -9.48 -5.65
C ILE A 59 4.09 -8.27 -6.58
N ALA A 60 4.72 -7.13 -6.27
CA ALA A 60 4.66 -5.91 -7.08
C ALA A 60 5.29 -6.05 -8.48
N GLU A 61 6.26 -6.96 -8.65
CA GLU A 61 6.80 -7.30 -9.98
C GLU A 61 5.76 -7.99 -10.87
N SER A 62 4.73 -8.61 -10.29
CA SER A 62 3.58 -9.09 -11.06
C SER A 62 2.76 -7.88 -11.50
N GLY A 63 2.90 -7.46 -12.75
CA GLY A 63 2.34 -6.19 -13.25
C GLY A 63 0.83 -5.96 -13.02
N ASN A 64 0.06 -7.02 -12.77
CA ASN A 64 -1.35 -6.91 -12.38
C ASN A 64 -1.55 -6.31 -10.97
N GLU A 65 -0.61 -6.59 -10.06
CA GLU A 65 -0.62 -6.21 -8.64
C GLU A 65 0.09 -4.87 -8.38
N ARG A 66 0.94 -4.43 -9.31
CA ARG A 66 1.77 -3.22 -9.14
C ARG A 66 0.94 -1.97 -8.86
N ARG A 67 -0.13 -1.77 -9.64
CA ARG A 67 -1.05 -0.62 -9.46
C ARG A 67 -1.74 -0.66 -8.12
N PHE A 68 -2.19 -1.85 -7.72
CA PHE A 68 -2.86 -2.05 -6.45
C PHE A 68 -1.93 -1.75 -5.27
N ILE A 69 -0.72 -2.31 -5.28
CA ILE A 69 0.29 -2.04 -4.24
C ILE A 69 0.63 -0.55 -4.19
N CYS A 70 0.83 0.09 -5.35
CA CYS A 70 1.06 1.53 -5.41
C CYS A 70 -0.08 2.32 -4.74
N GLN A 71 -1.34 2.03 -5.07
CA GLN A 71 -2.51 2.68 -4.46
C GLN A 71 -2.54 2.49 -2.94
N CYS A 72 -2.29 1.27 -2.44
CA CYS A 72 -2.21 1.02 -1.01
C CYS A 72 -1.10 1.80 -0.32
N PHE A 73 0.08 1.92 -0.93
CA PHE A 73 1.16 2.74 -0.40
C PHE A 73 0.76 4.21 -0.30
N MET A 74 0.06 4.76 -1.30
CA MET A 74 -0.41 6.15 -1.27
C MET A 74 -1.46 6.38 -0.18
N GLU A 75 -2.40 5.46 -0.01
CA GLU A 75 -3.37 5.51 1.10
C GLU A 75 -2.67 5.45 2.46
N LEU A 76 -1.62 4.63 2.58
CA LEU A 76 -0.83 4.53 3.80
C LEU A 76 -0.04 5.81 4.09
N ILE A 77 0.64 6.35 3.09
CA ILE A 77 1.40 7.61 3.21
C ILE A 77 0.48 8.75 3.65
N THR A 78 -0.71 8.84 3.05
CA THR A 78 -1.70 9.87 3.39
C THR A 78 -2.28 9.68 4.79
N THR A 79 -2.59 8.43 5.17
CA THR A 79 -3.13 8.07 6.50
C THR A 79 -2.10 8.26 7.62
N TYR A 80 -0.86 7.84 7.39
CA TYR A 80 0.26 7.94 8.33
C TYR A 80 1.11 9.18 8.05
N ASN A 81 0.46 10.33 7.92
CA ASN A 81 1.06 11.61 7.54
C ASN A 81 2.37 11.99 8.26
N PRO A 82 2.54 11.84 9.59
CA PRO A 82 3.83 12.13 10.24
C PRO A 82 4.94 11.13 9.89
N ASN A 83 4.59 9.93 9.43
CA ASN A 83 5.51 8.83 9.14
C ASN A 83 5.63 8.56 7.62
N ALA A 84 5.00 9.38 6.79
CA ALA A 84 5.03 9.30 5.33
C ALA A 84 6.45 9.15 4.79
N THR A 85 7.39 9.95 5.30
CA THR A 85 8.79 9.91 4.89
C THR A 85 9.48 8.60 5.29
N ALA A 86 9.19 8.05 6.47
CA ALA A 86 9.73 6.77 6.89
C ALA A 86 9.21 5.63 6.00
N ILE A 87 7.91 5.65 5.67
CA ILE A 87 7.28 4.70 4.76
C ILE A 87 7.90 4.79 3.36
N ALA A 88 8.08 6.00 2.82
CA ALA A 88 8.62 6.24 1.49
C ALA A 88 10.09 5.82 1.35
N THR A 89 10.88 5.97 2.42
CA THR A 89 12.31 5.63 2.43
C THR A 89 12.58 4.16 2.77
N LEU A 90 11.60 3.47 3.36
CA LEU A 90 11.71 2.07 3.79
C LEU A 90 12.24 1.11 2.70
N PRO A 91 11.73 1.12 1.46
CA PRO A 91 12.25 0.21 0.43
C PRO A 91 13.72 0.50 0.11
N GLY A 92 14.12 1.77 0.13
CA GLY A 92 15.50 2.19 -0.12
C GLY A 92 16.48 1.64 0.91
N PHE A 93 16.11 1.65 2.20
CA PHE A 93 16.91 1.04 3.27
C PHE A 93 17.08 -0.47 3.10
N CYS A 94 16.03 -1.13 2.61
CA CYS A 94 16.07 -2.56 2.30
C CYS A 94 16.74 -2.90 0.96
N GLY A 95 17.18 -1.90 0.18
CA GLY A 95 17.76 -2.09 -1.15
C GLY A 95 16.75 -2.58 -2.20
N LEU A 96 15.46 -2.32 -1.98
CA LEU A 96 14.36 -2.74 -2.84
C LEU A 96 13.92 -1.59 -3.76
N SER A 97 13.53 -1.94 -4.99
CA SER A 97 12.98 -1.01 -5.96
C SER A 97 11.64 -1.53 -6.46
N LEU A 98 10.56 -0.88 -6.03
CA LEU A 98 9.18 -1.26 -6.37
C LEU A 98 8.80 -0.90 -7.82
N GLY A 99 9.70 -0.26 -8.58
CA GLY A 99 9.46 0.18 -9.95
C GLY A 99 8.57 1.43 -10.07
N PHE A 100 8.25 2.07 -8.95
CA PHE A 100 7.59 3.37 -8.84
C PHE A 100 8.18 4.14 -7.65
N ILE A 101 7.97 5.46 -7.65
CA ILE A 101 8.40 6.33 -6.55
C ILE A 101 7.31 6.33 -5.47
N LEU A 102 7.70 6.37 -4.21
CA LEU A 102 6.76 6.51 -3.10
C LEU A 102 6.61 7.98 -2.74
N ASP A 103 5.75 8.67 -3.47
CA ASP A 103 5.44 10.08 -3.27
C ASP A 103 3.92 10.30 -3.34
N PRO A 104 3.31 11.14 -2.49
CA PRO A 104 1.86 11.38 -2.49
C PRO A 104 1.29 11.83 -3.85
N ASP A 105 2.11 12.38 -4.75
CA ASP A 105 1.71 12.78 -6.11
C ASP A 105 2.03 11.69 -7.17
N THR A 106 2.42 10.48 -6.74
CA THR A 106 2.72 9.36 -7.64
C THR A 106 1.45 8.86 -8.33
N ASP A 107 1.47 8.84 -9.65
CA ASP A 107 0.41 8.26 -10.44
C ASP A 107 0.52 6.73 -10.50
N CYS A 108 -0.37 6.05 -9.78
CA CYS A 108 -0.46 4.59 -9.73
C CYS A 108 -1.21 3.97 -10.94
N SER A 109 -1.44 4.70 -12.03
CA SER A 109 -2.12 4.18 -13.22
C SER A 109 -1.19 3.44 -14.18
N SER A 110 0.09 3.27 -13.83
CA SER A 110 1.11 2.62 -14.65
C SER A 110 1.27 1.14 -14.31
#